data_AF-A0A933EHK7-F1
#
_entry.id   AF-A0A933EHK7-F1
#
_cell.length_a   1.000
_cell.length_b   1.000
_cell.length_c   1.000
_cell.angle_alpha   90.00
_cell.angle_beta   90.00
_cell.angle_gamma   90.00
#
_symmetry.space_group_name_H-M   'P 1'
#
loop_
_entity.id
_entity.type
_entity.pdbx_description
1 polymer ?
#
loop_
_entity_poly.entity_id
_entity_poly.type
_entity_poly.pdbx_seq_one_letter_code
_entity_poly.pdbx_strand_id
1 'polypeptide(L)'
;ILFFLAGYSLANLGAFIAIIAISNRINSDLIPDYAGMGKRAPIIALALTLSLVSLIGMPPAAGFIGKFYIFSGAIQHGLLWLVIIAVINSVISAYYYLRIVKVMWFGEAASAEKVPSSGALKLALFLTSIGVLLIGIIPGYVMRIAQAAATMLRF
;
A
#
# COMPACT_ATOMS: atom_id res chain seq x y z
N ILE A 1 14.32 1.07 -9.77
CA ILE A 1 13.69 2.09 -8.89
C ILE A 1 12.35 2.58 -9.44
N LEU A 2 12.24 2.99 -10.72
CA LEU A 2 10.99 3.51 -11.31
C LEU A 2 9.76 2.59 -11.11
N PHE A 3 9.91 1.29 -11.34
CA PHE A 3 8.85 0.30 -11.07
C PHE A 3 8.35 0.35 -9.61
N PHE A 4 9.30 0.38 -8.66
CA PHE A 4 8.98 0.46 -7.24
C PHE A 4 8.24 1.75 -6.91
N LEU A 5 8.69 2.90 -7.43
CA LEU A 5 8.04 4.19 -7.22
C LEU A 5 6.61 4.21 -7.75
N ALA A 6 6.35 3.62 -8.93
CA ALA A 6 4.99 3.55 -9.47
C ALA A 6 4.04 2.77 -8.54
N GLY A 7 4.43 1.58 -8.11
CA GLY A 7 3.65 0.78 -7.16
C GLY A 7 3.51 1.44 -5.78
N TYR A 8 4.60 2.04 -5.30
CA TYR A 8 4.63 2.75 -4.01
C TYR A 8 3.70 3.95 -4.00
N SER A 9 3.68 4.75 -5.07
CA SER A 9 2.79 5.90 -5.21
C SER A 9 1.31 5.48 -5.18
N LEU A 10 0.93 4.44 -5.92
CA LEU A 10 -0.44 3.95 -5.92
C LEU A 10 -0.88 3.43 -4.55
N ALA A 11 0.00 2.67 -3.86
CA ALA A 11 -0.29 2.18 -2.53
C ALA A 11 -0.50 3.32 -1.53
N ASN A 12 0.38 4.34 -1.54
CA ASN A 12 0.24 5.52 -0.69
C ASN A 12 -1.02 6.32 -1.02
N LEU A 13 -1.33 6.55 -2.30
CA LEU A 13 -2.56 7.23 -2.70
C LEU A 13 -3.80 6.51 -2.18
N GLY A 14 -3.89 5.19 -2.37
CA GLY A 14 -5.00 4.39 -1.84
C GLY A 14 -5.10 4.46 -0.31
N ALA A 15 -3.96 4.44 0.40
CA ALA A 15 -3.94 4.57 1.85
C ALA A 15 -4.46 5.94 2.31
N PHE A 16 -3.93 7.03 1.75
CA PHE A 16 -4.32 8.38 2.12
C PHE A 16 -5.78 8.68 1.78
N ILE A 17 -6.27 8.24 0.62
CA ILE A 17 -7.70 8.39 0.26
C ILE A 17 -8.59 7.72 1.31
N ALA A 18 -8.24 6.50 1.74
CA ALA A 18 -9.01 5.76 2.72
C ALA A 18 -8.95 6.37 4.13
N ILE A 19 -7.75 6.78 4.56
CA ILE A 19 -7.51 7.46 5.84
C ILE A 19 -8.33 8.75 5.90
N ILE A 20 -8.19 9.64 4.91
CA ILE A 20 -8.92 10.91 4.86
C ILE A 20 -10.44 10.69 4.88
N ALA A 21 -10.94 9.69 4.14
CA ALA A 21 -12.37 9.38 4.11
C ALA A 21 -12.92 8.93 5.47
N ILE A 22 -12.14 8.15 6.24
CA ILE A 22 -12.51 7.70 7.59
C ILE A 22 -12.36 8.86 8.58
N SER A 23 -11.19 9.50 8.61
CA SER A 23 -10.86 10.58 9.55
C SER A 23 -11.82 11.76 9.47
N ASN A 24 -12.21 12.18 8.27
CA ASN A 24 -13.19 13.26 8.10
C ASN A 24 -14.58 12.92 8.66
N ARG A 25 -14.89 11.63 8.86
CA ARG A 25 -16.17 11.19 9.43
C ARG A 25 -16.10 10.99 10.93
N ILE A 26 -15.00 10.45 11.44
CA ILE A 26 -14.83 10.24 12.89
C ILE A 26 -14.20 11.43 13.60
N ASN A 27 -13.73 12.45 12.86
CA ASN A 27 -12.97 13.60 13.36
C ASN A 27 -11.76 13.20 14.22
N SER A 28 -11.06 12.14 13.81
CA SER A 28 -9.86 11.63 14.49
C SER A 28 -8.96 10.88 13.53
N ASP A 29 -7.65 11.01 13.75
CA ASP A 29 -6.58 10.27 13.06
C ASP A 29 -5.90 9.25 13.99
N LEU A 30 -6.41 9.07 15.21
CA LEU A 30 -5.84 8.13 16.17
C LEU A 30 -6.18 6.68 15.77
N ILE A 31 -5.17 5.81 15.78
CA ILE A 31 -5.33 4.39 15.41
C ILE A 31 -6.48 3.70 16.17
N PRO A 32 -6.67 3.88 17.49
CA PRO A 32 -7.79 3.25 18.21
C PRO A 32 -9.18 3.60 17.66
N ASP A 33 -9.37 4.80 17.11
CA ASP A 33 -10.67 5.29 16.63
C ASP A 33 -11.09 4.66 15.30
N TYR A 34 -10.16 3.95 14.66
CA TYR A 34 -10.41 3.15 13.46
C TYR A 34 -11.03 1.78 13.80
N ALA A 35 -11.27 1.49 15.08
CA ALA A 35 -11.84 0.22 15.53
C ALA A 35 -13.19 -0.08 14.86
N GLY A 36 -13.33 -1.30 14.32
CA GLY A 36 -14.57 -1.78 13.71
C GLY A 36 -14.89 -1.18 12.33
N MET A 37 -13.97 -0.45 11.71
CA MET A 37 -14.14 0.09 10.34
C MET A 37 -14.37 -1.00 9.29
N GLY A 38 -13.92 -2.23 9.53
CA GLY A 38 -14.22 -3.38 8.68
C GLY A 38 -15.74 -3.64 8.52
N LYS A 39 -16.55 -3.28 9.52
CA LYS A 39 -18.03 -3.39 9.47
C LYS A 39 -18.70 -2.08 9.03
N ARG A 40 -18.20 -0.94 9.51
CA ARG A 40 -18.78 0.40 9.24
C ARG A 40 -18.51 0.91 7.83
N ALA A 41 -17.37 0.51 7.26
CA ALA A 41 -16.82 1.04 6.02
C ALA A 41 -16.04 -0.03 5.22
N PRO A 42 -16.63 -1.20 4.92
CA PRO A 42 -15.89 -2.38 4.45
C PRO A 42 -15.03 -2.14 3.19
N ILE A 43 -15.55 -1.38 2.23
CA ILE A 43 -14.81 -1.06 0.98
C ILE A 43 -13.58 -0.21 1.28
N ILE A 44 -13.72 0.80 2.15
CA ILE A 44 -12.64 1.71 2.52
C ILE A 44 -11.60 0.98 3.35
N ALA A 45 -12.04 0.18 4.33
CA ALA A 45 -11.17 -0.65 5.16
C ALA A 45 -10.39 -1.69 4.34
N LEU A 46 -11.02 -2.31 3.34
CA LEU A 46 -10.36 -3.28 2.45
C LEU A 46 -9.31 -2.60 1.57
N ALA A 47 -9.64 -1.44 0.97
CA ALA A 47 -8.69 -0.69 0.16
C ALA A 47 -7.48 -0.22 0.99
N LEU A 48 -7.70 0.30 2.21
CA LEU A 48 -6.63 0.65 3.13
C LEU A 48 -5.79 -0.57 3.49
N THR A 49 -6.41 -1.70 3.79
CA THR A 49 -5.72 -2.96 4.10
C THR A 49 -4.81 -3.38 2.94
N LEU A 50 -5.32 -3.38 1.72
CA LEU A 50 -4.54 -3.73 0.52
C LEU A 50 -3.35 -2.78 0.33
N SER A 51 -3.58 -1.47 0.47
CA SER A 51 -2.51 -0.47 0.40
C SER A 51 -1.43 -0.71 1.46
N LEU A 52 -1.81 -0.93 2.72
CA LEU A 52 -0.87 -1.21 3.80
C LEU A 52 -0.09 -2.51 3.56
N VAL A 53 -0.76 -3.58 3.11
CA VAL A 53 -0.12 -4.85 2.73
C VAL A 53 0.87 -4.66 1.57
N SER A 54 0.54 -3.79 0.61
CA SER A 54 1.48 -3.41 -0.45
C SER A 54 2.68 -2.64 0.06
N LEU A 55 2.51 -1.72 1.03
CA LEU A 55 3.62 -0.96 1.63
C LEU A 55 4.55 -1.85 2.47
N ILE A 56 3.99 -2.85 3.19
CA ILE A 56 4.76 -3.93 3.80
C ILE A 56 5.59 -4.64 2.73
N GLY A 57 4.99 -4.86 1.56
CA GLY A 57 5.59 -5.58 0.44
C GLY A 57 5.32 -7.07 0.56
N MET A 58 4.08 -7.46 0.84
CA MET A 58 3.66 -8.86 0.84
C MET A 58 3.23 -9.30 -0.58
N PRO A 59 3.57 -10.51 -1.06
CA PRO A 59 3.06 -11.03 -2.33
C PRO A 59 1.52 -11.16 -2.29
N PRO A 60 0.78 -10.89 -3.38
CA PRO A 60 1.23 -10.54 -4.74
C PRO A 60 1.30 -9.02 -5.01
N ALA A 61 1.42 -8.17 -3.98
CA ALA A 61 1.31 -6.72 -4.17
C ALA A 61 2.53 -6.10 -4.89
N ALA A 62 2.31 -4.97 -5.58
CA ALA A 62 3.35 -4.22 -6.30
C ALA A 62 4.60 -3.91 -5.46
N GLY A 63 4.41 -3.59 -4.17
CA GLY A 63 5.52 -3.27 -3.27
C GLY A 63 6.48 -4.43 -3.03
N PHE A 64 6.00 -5.68 -3.08
CA PHE A 64 6.87 -6.87 -2.98
C PHE A 64 7.79 -6.97 -4.21
N ILE A 65 7.19 -6.94 -5.40
CA ILE A 65 7.92 -7.08 -6.66
C ILE A 65 8.94 -5.96 -6.84
N GLY A 66 8.56 -4.73 -6.48
CA GLY A 66 9.47 -3.58 -6.54
C GLY A 66 10.67 -3.72 -5.61
N LYS A 67 10.46 -4.17 -4.35
CA LYS A 67 11.55 -4.46 -3.41
C LYS A 67 12.43 -5.59 -3.92
N PHE A 68 11.84 -6.66 -4.45
CA PHE A 68 12.59 -7.79 -5.00
C PHE A 68 13.57 -7.36 -6.09
N TYR A 69 13.14 -6.52 -7.04
CA TYR A 69 14.03 -5.98 -8.07
C TYR A 69 15.13 -5.07 -7.51
N ILE A 70 14.80 -4.22 -6.52
CA ILE A 70 15.79 -3.35 -5.87
C ILE A 70 16.84 -4.19 -5.12
N PHE A 71 16.41 -5.20 -4.37
CA PHE A 71 17.31 -6.06 -3.59
C PHE A 71 18.20 -6.89 -4.51
N SER A 72 17.64 -7.44 -5.57
CA SER A 72 18.41 -8.19 -6.58
C SER A 72 19.51 -7.34 -7.20
N GLY A 73 19.19 -6.10 -7.61
CA GLY A 73 20.18 -5.17 -8.15
C GLY A 73 21.25 -4.78 -7.12
N ALA A 74 20.85 -4.51 -5.88
CA ALA A 74 21.79 -4.16 -4.81
C ALA A 74 22.78 -5.30 -4.50
N ILE A 75 22.31 -6.56 -4.45
CA ILE A 75 23.17 -7.73 -4.24
C ILE A 75 24.18 -7.87 -5.38
N GLN A 76 23.75 -7.72 -6.63
CA GLN A 76 24.63 -7.80 -7.80
C GLN A 76 25.76 -6.75 -7.79
N HIS A 77 25.56 -5.62 -7.10
CA HIS A 77 26.56 -4.57 -6.91
C HIS A 77 27.30 -4.64 -5.56
N GLY A 78 27.21 -5.77 -4.83
CA GLY A 78 27.94 -5.97 -3.57
C GLY A 78 27.36 -5.22 -2.37
N LEU A 79 26.15 -4.66 -2.47
CA LEU A 79 25.51 -3.84 -1.44
C LEU A 79 24.63 -4.67 -0.48
N LEU A 80 25.08 -5.87 -0.10
CA LEU A 80 24.30 -6.79 0.74
C LEU A 80 23.88 -6.16 2.07
N TRP A 81 24.74 -5.34 2.67
CA TRP A 81 24.44 -4.66 3.93
C TRP A 81 23.23 -3.71 3.82
N LEU A 82 23.05 -3.01 2.69
CA LEU A 82 21.87 -2.19 2.44
C LEU A 82 20.59 -3.02 2.32
N VAL A 83 20.70 -4.21 1.71
CA VAL A 83 19.56 -5.14 1.60
C VAL A 83 19.14 -5.63 2.99
N ILE A 84 20.09 -5.97 3.87
CA ILE A 84 19.80 -6.37 5.25
C ILE A 84 19.06 -5.24 5.98
N ILE A 85 19.54 -4.00 5.90
CA ILE A 85 18.87 -2.84 6.51
C ILE A 85 17.45 -2.65 5.95
N ALA A 86 17.27 -2.80 4.64
CA ALA A 86 15.97 -2.65 3.99
C ALA A 86 14.97 -3.76 4.39
N VAL A 87 15.45 -4.99 4.58
CA VAL A 87 14.65 -6.12 5.08
C VAL A 87 14.24 -5.86 6.53
N ILE A 88 15.16 -5.46 7.40
CA ILE A 88 14.85 -5.12 8.81
C ILE A 88 13.78 -4.02 8.87
N ASN A 89 13.93 -2.95 8.08
CA ASN A 89 12.92 -1.88 8.01
C ASN A 89 11.56 -2.39 7.53
N SER A 90 11.54 -3.36 6.61
CA SER A 90 10.29 -3.98 6.15
C SER A 90 9.62 -4.84 7.23
N VAL A 91 10.40 -5.50 8.09
CA VAL A 91 9.86 -6.24 9.25
C VAL A 91 9.29 -5.28 10.29
N ILE A 92 10.00 -4.21 10.60
CA ILE A 92 9.52 -3.15 11.50
C ILE A 92 8.23 -2.53 10.95
N SER A 93 8.15 -2.32 9.63
CA SER A 93 6.94 -1.77 9.01
C SER A 93 5.74 -2.70 9.05
N ALA A 94 5.96 -4.00 8.93
CA ALA A 94 4.91 -4.98 9.13
C ALA A 94 4.22 -4.81 10.50
N TYR A 95 4.98 -4.56 11.58
CA TYR A 95 4.40 -4.38 12.90
C TYR A 95 3.41 -3.21 12.96
N TYR A 96 3.82 -2.01 12.57
CA TYR A 96 2.95 -0.83 12.71
C TYR A 96 1.81 -0.80 11.68
N TYR A 97 2.00 -1.34 10.47
CA TYR A 97 0.94 -1.42 9.46
C TYR A 97 -0.11 -2.50 9.81
N LEU A 98 0.32 -3.69 10.24
CA LEU A 98 -0.62 -4.74 10.66
C LEU A 98 -1.38 -4.36 11.92
N ARG A 99 -0.80 -3.52 12.80
CA ARG A 99 -1.53 -2.96 13.94
C ARG A 99 -2.76 -2.17 13.50
N ILE A 100 -2.65 -1.34 12.47
CA ILE A 100 -3.79 -0.57 11.93
C ILE A 100 -4.86 -1.52 11.38
N VAL A 101 -4.44 -2.50 10.55
CA VAL A 101 -5.33 -3.53 10.00
C VAL A 101 -6.04 -4.29 11.12
N LYS A 102 -5.30 -4.71 12.15
CA LYS A 102 -5.85 -5.42 13.30
C LYS A 102 -6.95 -4.61 13.98
N VAL A 103 -6.71 -3.33 14.25
CA VAL A 103 -7.71 -2.46 14.89
C VAL A 103 -8.96 -2.32 14.03
N MET A 104 -8.81 -2.09 12.72
CA MET A 104 -9.96 -1.93 11.81
C MET A 104 -10.88 -3.14 11.76
N TRP A 105 -10.33 -4.35 11.75
CA TRP A 105 -11.09 -5.57 11.52
C TRP A 105 -11.52 -6.28 12.81
N PHE A 106 -10.69 -6.24 13.86
CA PHE A 106 -10.94 -6.95 15.12
C PHE A 106 -11.30 -6.04 16.29
N GLY A 107 -11.18 -4.71 16.12
CA GLY A 107 -11.64 -3.76 17.13
C GLY A 107 -13.16 -3.69 17.22
N GLU A 108 -13.67 -3.39 18.41
CA GLU A 108 -15.09 -3.12 18.61
C GLU A 108 -15.47 -1.74 18.08
N ALA A 109 -16.55 -1.68 17.31
CA ALA A 109 -17.00 -0.43 16.71
C ALA A 109 -17.62 0.48 17.79
N ALA A 110 -17.03 1.67 17.99
CA ALA A 110 -17.59 2.67 18.91
C ALA A 110 -18.98 3.19 18.50
N SER A 111 -19.34 3.04 17.22
CA SER A 111 -20.64 3.43 16.67
C SER A 111 -21.05 2.51 15.52
N ALA A 112 -22.35 2.32 15.33
CA ALA A 112 -22.91 1.61 14.17
C ALA A 112 -23.04 2.50 12.91
N GLU A 113 -22.77 3.81 13.03
CA GLU A 113 -22.88 4.75 11.92
C GLU A 113 -21.88 4.41 10.81
N LYS A 114 -22.39 4.30 9.58
CA LYS A 114 -21.59 3.98 8.39
C LYS A 114 -20.81 5.19 7.92
N VAL A 115 -19.61 4.95 7.40
CA VAL A 115 -18.86 5.98 6.65
C VAL A 115 -19.44 6.03 5.24
N PRO A 116 -20.08 7.15 4.84
CA PRO A 116 -20.65 7.25 3.50
C PRO A 116 -19.54 7.24 2.46
N SER A 117 -19.77 6.50 1.38
CA SER A 117 -18.83 6.36 0.28
C SER A 117 -19.47 6.86 -1.01
N SER A 118 -19.05 8.05 -1.45
CA SER A 118 -19.48 8.60 -2.74
C SER A 118 -18.98 7.74 -3.90
N GLY A 119 -19.65 7.83 -5.06
CA GLY A 119 -19.21 7.10 -6.26
C GLY A 119 -17.77 7.42 -6.65
N ALA A 120 -17.38 8.70 -6.57
CA ALA A 120 -16.02 9.16 -6.84
C ALA A 120 -14.99 8.53 -5.86
N LEU A 121 -15.31 8.45 -4.56
CA LEU A 121 -14.43 7.82 -3.58
C LEU A 121 -14.25 6.33 -3.88
N LYS A 122 -15.34 5.61 -4.18
CA LYS A 122 -15.27 4.18 -4.53
C LYS A 122 -14.43 3.97 -5.79
N LEU A 123 -14.60 4.81 -6.80
CA LEU A 123 -13.81 4.75 -8.03
C LEU A 123 -12.32 4.99 -7.76
N ALA A 124 -11.97 6.01 -6.97
CA ALA A 124 -10.57 6.31 -6.65
C ALA A 124 -9.90 5.17 -5.86
N LEU A 125 -10.61 4.60 -4.87
CA LEU A 125 -10.14 3.42 -4.13
C LEU A 125 -10.02 2.20 -5.01
N PHE A 126 -10.95 1.99 -5.94
CA PHE A 126 -10.91 0.90 -6.90
C PHE A 126 -9.70 1.02 -7.84
N LEU A 127 -9.48 2.20 -8.43
CA LEU A 127 -8.36 2.46 -9.35
C LEU A 127 -6.99 2.29 -8.68
N THR A 128 -6.84 2.77 -7.45
CA THR A 128 -5.58 2.59 -6.70
C THR A 128 -5.37 1.13 -6.30
N SER A 129 -6.41 0.46 -5.82
CA SER A 129 -6.36 -0.97 -5.45
C SER A 129 -6.05 -1.88 -6.64
N ILE A 130 -6.76 -1.70 -7.76
CA ILE A 130 -6.53 -2.50 -8.96
C ILE A 130 -5.16 -2.20 -9.56
N GLY A 131 -4.70 -0.94 -9.53
CA GLY A 131 -3.36 -0.58 -9.99
C GLY A 131 -2.26 -1.27 -9.18
N VAL A 132 -2.39 -1.30 -7.85
CA VAL A 132 -1.46 -2.04 -6.97
C VAL A 132 -1.43 -3.53 -7.30
N LEU A 133 -2.59 -4.15 -7.54
CA LEU A 133 -2.67 -5.57 -7.87
C LEU A 133 -2.14 -5.88 -9.27
N LEU A 134 -2.51 -5.09 -10.28
CA LEU A 134 -2.06 -5.28 -11.66
C LEU A 134 -0.55 -5.16 -11.79
N ILE A 135 0.06 -4.17 -11.14
CA ILE A 135 1.53 -4.01 -11.12
C ILE A 135 2.20 -5.21 -10.45
N GLY A 136 1.60 -5.74 -9.39
CA GLY A 136 2.13 -6.90 -8.67
C GLY A 136 1.99 -8.23 -9.42
N ILE A 137 0.82 -8.47 -10.04
CA ILE A 137 0.50 -9.73 -10.73
C ILE A 137 1.10 -9.78 -12.13
N ILE A 138 1.10 -8.65 -12.87
CA ILE A 138 1.58 -8.57 -14.25
C ILE A 138 2.72 -7.54 -14.35
N PRO A 139 3.87 -7.79 -13.69
CA PRO A 139 4.95 -6.80 -13.60
C PRO A 139 5.62 -6.52 -14.95
N GLY A 140 5.51 -7.44 -15.92
CA GLY A 140 6.20 -7.37 -17.20
C GLY A 140 5.90 -6.10 -18.01
N TYR A 141 4.64 -5.66 -18.08
CA TYR A 141 4.28 -4.46 -18.85
C TYR A 141 4.86 -3.19 -18.24
N VAL A 142 4.68 -3.00 -16.93
CA VAL A 142 5.19 -1.81 -16.22
C VAL A 142 6.71 -1.82 -16.16
N MET A 143 7.34 -3.00 -16.07
CA MET A 143 8.79 -3.13 -16.15
C MET A 143 9.34 -2.68 -17.51
N ARG A 144 8.70 -3.04 -18.61
CA ARG A 144 9.12 -2.59 -19.96
C ARG A 144 9.07 -1.08 -20.10
N ILE A 145 7.99 -0.45 -19.60
CA ILE A 145 7.85 1.02 -19.58
C ILE A 145 8.97 1.64 -18.72
N ALA A 146 9.21 1.08 -17.53
CA ALA A 146 10.25 1.54 -16.64
C ALA A 146 11.67 1.42 -17.26
N GLN A 147 11.93 0.34 -18.01
CA GLN A 147 13.19 0.15 -18.74
C GLN A 147 13.34 1.16 -19.88
N ALA A 148 12.30 1.36 -20.68
CA ALA A 148 12.31 2.35 -21.76
C ALA A 148 12.61 3.77 -21.23
N ALA A 149 11.94 4.16 -20.14
CA ALA A 149 12.19 5.44 -19.48
C ALA A 149 13.62 5.55 -18.91
N ALA A 150 14.15 4.47 -18.32
CA ALA A 150 15.52 4.47 -17.80
C ALA A 150 16.58 4.60 -18.90
N THR A 151 16.37 3.99 -20.07
CA THR A 151 17.30 4.10 -21.21
C THR A 151 17.30 5.50 -21.81
N MET A 152 16.16 6.20 -21.85
CA MET A 152 16.09 7.60 -22.32
C MET A 152 16.84 8.58 -21.42
N LEU A 153 17.01 8.25 -20.13
CA LEU A 153 17.70 9.07 -19.13
C LEU A 153 19.18 8.73 -18.98
N ARG A 154 19.68 7.70 -19.68
CA ARG A 154 21.11 7.41 -19.75
C ARG A 154 21.75 8.37 -20.76
N PHE A 155 22.23 9.50 -20.26
CA PHE A 155 23.23 10.33 -20.92
C PHE A 155 24.60 9.66 -20.85
#